data_AF-A0AAD7BQ53-F1
#
_entry.id   AF-A0AAD7BQ53-F1
#
_cell.length_a   1.000
_cell.length_b   1.000
_cell.length_c   1.000
_cell.angle_alpha   90.00
_cell.angle_beta   90.00
_cell.angle_gamma   90.00
#
_symmetry.space_group_name_H-M   'P 1'
#
loop_
_entity.id
_entity.type
_entity.pdbx_description
1 polymer ?
#
loop_
_entity_poly.entity_id
_entity_poly.type
_entity_poly.pdbx_seq_one_letter_code
_entity_poly.pdbx_strand_id
1 'polypeptide(L)'
;MDLADSLHLAATCTTCAQILLSPSLWIQSLKWMKNLHRRPLPCPVGTDITTLPLEKLRDIAIHAYKLRKNWASESPRPVRIGKFEMGFSRIGGPGNINVLCIPGTGLIVTISPNYFACWDAAWEFFT
;
A
#
# COMPACT_ATOMS: atom_id res chain seq x y z
N MET A 1 -13.26 -15.88 1.16
CA MET A 1 -12.10 -16.63 0.64
C MET A 1 -10.94 -15.65 0.57
N ASP A 2 -9.85 -15.90 1.30
CA ASP A 2 -8.64 -15.06 1.21
C ASP A 2 -7.97 -15.31 -0.16
N LEU A 3 -7.20 -14.34 -0.66
CA LEU A 3 -6.42 -14.51 -1.88
C LEU A 3 -5.48 -15.72 -1.79
N ALA A 4 -4.92 -16.00 -0.61
CA ALA A 4 -4.07 -17.17 -0.38
C ALA A 4 -4.82 -18.48 -0.71
N ASP A 5 -6.05 -18.63 -0.22
CA ASP A 5 -6.87 -19.83 -0.45
C ASP A 5 -7.16 -19.99 -1.95
N SER A 6 -7.48 -18.89 -2.63
CA SER A 6 -7.76 -18.89 -4.08
C SER A 6 -6.53 -19.27 -4.89
N LEU A 7 -5.33 -18.81 -4.50
CA LEU A 7 -4.07 -19.17 -5.15
C LEU A 7 -3.71 -20.64 -4.89
N HIS A 8 -3.92 -21.14 -3.67
CA HIS A 8 -3.70 -22.55 -3.35
C HIS A 8 -4.64 -23.46 -4.14
N LEU A 9 -5.92 -23.11 -4.22
CA LEU A 9 -6.90 -23.82 -5.04
C LEU A 9 -6.49 -23.83 -6.52
N ALA A 10 -6.10 -22.68 -7.07
CA ALA A 10 -5.66 -22.57 -8.45
C ALA A 10 -4.40 -23.40 -8.76
N ALA A 11 -3.54 -23.64 -7.78
CA ALA A 11 -2.34 -24.47 -7.93
C ALA A 11 -2.63 -25.98 -7.94
N THR A 12 -3.84 -26.42 -7.60
CA THR A 12 -4.17 -27.86 -7.51
C THR A 12 -4.29 -28.55 -8.86
N CYS A 13 -4.94 -27.92 -9.85
CA CYS A 13 -5.12 -28.47 -11.19
C CYS A 13 -5.39 -27.38 -12.23
N THR A 14 -5.27 -27.71 -13.51
CA THR A 14 -5.49 -26.79 -14.63
C THR A 14 -6.91 -26.25 -14.70
N THR A 15 -7.91 -27.07 -14.33
CA THR A 15 -9.30 -26.63 -14.25
C THR A 15 -9.49 -25.57 -13.18
N CYS A 16 -8.92 -25.77 -11.98
CA CYS A 16 -8.96 -24.77 -10.92
C CYS A 16 -8.15 -23.51 -11.26
N ALA A 17 -7.07 -23.62 -12.06
CA ALA A 17 -6.32 -22.47 -12.53
C ALA A 17 -7.18 -21.50 -13.37
N GLN A 18 -8.24 -21.99 -14.02
CA GLN A 18 -9.17 -21.12 -14.77
C GLN A 18 -9.90 -20.11 -13.86
N ILE A 19 -10.02 -20.38 -12.56
CA ILE A 19 -10.63 -19.44 -11.61
C ILE A 19 -9.84 -18.12 -11.56
N LEU A 20 -8.52 -18.16 -11.77
CA LEU A 20 -7.67 -16.96 -11.82
C LEU A 20 -7.96 -16.05 -13.02
N LEU A 21 -8.68 -16.55 -14.02
CA LEU A 21 -9.11 -15.76 -15.19
C LEU A 21 -10.36 -14.92 -14.90
N SER A 22 -11.03 -15.13 -13.76
CA SER A 22 -12.24 -14.40 -13.39
C SER A 22 -11.92 -13.07 -12.71
N PRO A 23 -12.32 -11.91 -13.28
CA PRO A 23 -12.13 -10.61 -12.63
C PRO A 23 -12.84 -10.52 -11.27
N SER A 24 -13.99 -11.19 -11.14
CA SER A 24 -14.80 -11.21 -9.92
C SER A 24 -14.03 -11.76 -8.72
N LEU A 25 -13.17 -12.76 -8.93
CA LEU A 25 -12.30 -13.30 -7.88
C LEU A 25 -11.42 -12.19 -7.30
N TRP A 26 -10.67 -11.51 -8.16
CA TRP A 26 -9.71 -10.49 -7.78
C TRP A 26 -10.39 -9.28 -7.12
N ILE A 27 -11.54 -8.84 -7.66
CA ILE A 27 -12.33 -7.76 -7.07
C ILE A 27 -12.80 -8.16 -5.67
N GLN A 28 -13.31 -9.38 -5.48
CA GLN A 28 -13.74 -9.85 -4.16
C GLN A 28 -12.56 -9.92 -3.18
N SER A 29 -11.41 -10.47 -3.59
CA SER A 29 -10.20 -10.51 -2.77
C SER A 29 -9.73 -9.11 -2.36
N LEU A 30 -9.72 -8.15 -3.28
CA LEU A 30 -9.34 -6.76 -3.02
C LEU A 30 -10.33 -6.06 -2.08
N LYS A 31 -11.64 -6.24 -2.27
CA LYS A 31 -12.67 -5.71 -1.37
C LYS A 31 -12.52 -6.29 0.03
N TRP A 32 -12.29 -7.60 0.14
CA TRP A 32 -12.09 -8.27 1.42
C TRP A 32 -10.82 -7.76 2.12
N MET A 33 -9.70 -7.62 1.42
CA MET A 33 -8.46 -7.05 1.98
C MET A 33 -8.64 -5.61 2.46
N LYS A 34 -9.30 -4.75 1.67
CA LYS A 34 -9.60 -3.36 2.04
C LYS A 34 -10.41 -3.28 3.33
N ASN A 35 -11.46 -4.10 3.45
CA ASN A 35 -12.37 -4.09 4.59
C ASN A 35 -11.72 -4.65 5.85
N LEU A 36 -10.99 -5.76 5.74
CA LEU A 36 -10.40 -6.43 6.90
C LEU A 36 -9.25 -5.63 7.53
N HIS A 37 -8.37 -5.07 6.70
CA HIS A 37 -7.13 -4.45 7.20
C HIS A 37 -7.24 -2.94 7.41
N ARG A 38 -8.35 -2.31 6.99
CA ARG A 38 -8.54 -0.85 6.95
C ARG A 38 -7.36 -0.11 6.30
N ARG A 39 -6.61 -0.80 5.43
CA ARG A 39 -5.49 -0.24 4.68
C ARG A 39 -5.94 0.07 3.25
N PRO A 40 -5.48 1.19 2.69
CA PRO A 40 -5.76 1.51 1.30
C PRO A 40 -5.13 0.46 0.38
N LEU A 41 -5.80 0.21 -0.74
CA LEU A 41 -5.24 -0.62 -1.80
C LEU A 41 -4.08 0.11 -2.48
N PRO A 42 -3.09 -0.60 -3.04
CA PRO A 42 -1.96 -0.02 -3.76
C PRO A 42 -2.37 0.43 -5.17
N CYS A 43 -3.35 1.33 -5.24
CA CYS A 43 -3.83 1.96 -6.46
C CYS A 43 -4.13 3.44 -6.19
N PRO A 44 -4.18 4.30 -7.22
CA PRO A 44 -4.49 5.72 -7.03
C PRO A 44 -5.80 5.93 -6.25
N VAL A 45 -5.84 6.99 -5.45
CA VAL A 45 -7.03 7.36 -4.68
C VAL A 45 -8.20 7.60 -5.63
N GLY A 46 -9.38 7.09 -5.28
CA GLY A 46 -10.59 7.21 -6.10
C GLY A 46 -10.67 6.23 -7.28
N THR A 47 -9.68 5.36 -7.49
CA THR A 47 -9.75 4.33 -8.54
C THR A 47 -10.92 3.38 -8.29
N ASP A 48 -11.83 3.29 -9.25
CA ASP A 48 -12.84 2.23 -9.26
C ASP A 48 -12.19 0.92 -9.70
N ILE A 49 -12.02 -0.01 -8.77
CA ILE A 49 -11.44 -1.32 -9.06
C ILE A 49 -12.33 -2.17 -9.97
N THR A 50 -13.63 -1.89 -10.07
CA THR A 50 -14.55 -2.70 -10.89
C THR A 50 -14.38 -2.47 -12.38
N THR A 51 -13.76 -1.35 -12.77
CA THR A 51 -13.52 -0.99 -14.16
C THR A 51 -12.11 -1.35 -14.64
N LEU A 52 -11.27 -1.92 -13.77
CA LEU A 52 -9.88 -2.25 -14.10
C LEU A 52 -9.78 -3.54 -14.92
N PRO A 53 -8.83 -3.63 -15.86
CA PRO A 53 -8.56 -4.87 -16.58
C PRO A 53 -8.01 -5.95 -15.62
N LEU A 54 -8.25 -7.21 -15.97
CA LEU A 54 -7.87 -8.38 -15.17
C LEU A 54 -6.39 -8.36 -14.73
N GLU A 55 -5.49 -7.99 -15.65
CA GLU A 55 -4.05 -7.91 -15.35
C GLU A 55 -3.76 -6.91 -14.23
N LYS A 56 -4.37 -5.71 -14.30
CA LYS A 56 -4.20 -4.69 -13.25
C LYS A 56 -4.82 -5.14 -11.93
N LEU A 57 -5.98 -5.78 -11.96
CA LEU A 57 -6.60 -6.36 -10.77
C LEU A 57 -5.68 -7.39 -10.08
N ARG A 58 -5.10 -8.29 -10.88
CA ARG A 58 -4.12 -9.28 -10.43
C ARG A 58 -2.90 -8.62 -9.82
N ASP A 59 -2.31 -7.63 -10.50
CA ASP A 59 -1.10 -6.94 -10.04
C ASP A 59 -1.33 -6.23 -8.71
N ILE A 60 -2.44 -5.50 -8.58
CA ILE A 60 -2.83 -4.81 -7.33
C ILE A 60 -3.04 -5.83 -6.22
N ALA A 61 -3.74 -6.94 -6.47
CA ALA A 61 -4.04 -7.95 -5.47
C ALA A 61 -2.78 -8.66 -4.97
N ILE A 62 -1.88 -9.05 -5.88
CA ILE A 62 -0.60 -9.67 -5.54
C ILE A 62 0.27 -8.67 -4.77
N HIS A 63 0.32 -7.41 -5.20
CA HIS A 63 1.10 -6.38 -4.51
C HIS A 63 0.56 -6.13 -3.10
N ALA A 64 -0.76 -5.98 -2.94
CA ALA A 64 -1.41 -5.81 -1.65
C ALA A 64 -1.12 -7.00 -0.70
N TYR A 65 -1.18 -8.23 -1.22
CA TYR A 65 -0.85 -9.43 -0.46
C TYR A 65 0.62 -9.46 -0.02
N LYS A 66 1.55 -9.14 -0.92
CA LYS A 66 2.99 -9.06 -0.61
C LYS A 66 3.26 -8.00 0.46
N LEU A 67 2.65 -6.82 0.34
CA LEU A 67 2.74 -5.78 1.36
C LEU A 67 2.22 -6.29 2.70
N ARG A 68 1.04 -6.91 2.74
CA ARG A 68 0.49 -7.50 3.98
C ARG A 68 1.46 -8.47 4.62
N LYS A 69 2.02 -9.40 3.84
CA LYS A 69 2.98 -10.39 4.33
C LYS A 69 4.26 -9.75 4.85
N ASN A 70 4.78 -8.72 4.15
CA ASN A 70 5.97 -7.99 4.58
C ASN A 70 5.73 -7.25 5.90
N TRP A 71 4.59 -6.55 6.03
CA TRP A 71 4.24 -5.82 7.25
C TRP A 71 3.93 -6.71 8.44
N ALA A 72 3.51 -7.96 8.21
CA ALA A 72 3.29 -8.95 9.25
C ALA A 72 4.56 -9.74 9.64
N SER A 73 5.67 -9.54 8.93
CA SER A 73 6.94 -10.17 9.25
C SER A 73 7.56 -9.53 10.50
N GLU A 74 8.31 -10.32 11.27
CA GLU A 74 9.12 -9.84 12.40
C GLU A 74 10.18 -8.81 11.94
N SER A 75 10.65 -8.92 10.70
CA SER A 75 11.60 -7.99 10.09
C SER A 75 11.10 -7.50 8.72
N PRO A 76 10.14 -6.54 8.69
CA PRO A 76 9.67 -5.96 7.43
C PRO A 76 10.83 -5.35 6.66
N ARG A 77 10.94 -5.69 5.37
CA ARG A 77 12.02 -5.18 4.52
C ARG A 77 11.48 -4.01 3.69
N PRO A 78 11.86 -2.76 3.98
CA PRO A 78 11.53 -1.66 3.09
C PRO A 78 12.30 -1.85 1.78
N VAL A 79 11.65 -1.56 0.66
CA VAL A 79 12.30 -1.63 -0.66
C VAL A 79 13.32 -0.50 -0.81
N ARG A 80 13.05 0.65 -0.19
CA ARG A 80 13.92 1.83 -0.18
C ARG A 80 13.82 2.55 1.16
N ILE A 81 14.93 3.15 1.60
CA ILE A 81 15.01 3.98 2.80
C ILE A 81 15.36 5.39 2.32
N GLY A 82 14.43 6.32 2.46
CA GLY A 82 14.67 7.75 2.24
C GLY A 82 15.08 8.45 3.53
N LYS A 83 15.76 9.58 3.42
CA LYS A 83 16.08 10.47 4.54
C LYS A 83 15.57 11.86 4.20
N PHE A 84 14.61 12.34 4.96
CA PHE A 84 14.15 13.72 4.86
C PHE A 84 14.99 14.58 5.80
N GLU A 85 15.85 15.42 5.24
CA GLU A 85 16.52 16.46 6.01
C GLU A 85 15.53 17.59 6.30
N MET A 86 14.89 17.51 7.46
CA MET A 86 14.13 18.64 7.96
C MET A 86 15.13 19.70 8.42
N GLY A 87 15.10 20.87 7.80
CA GLY A 87 15.93 22.01 8.18
C GLY A 87 15.54 22.56 9.55
N PHE A 88 15.88 21.86 10.63
CA PHE A 88 15.67 22.28 12.02
C PHE A 88 16.40 23.59 12.36
N SER A 89 17.33 24.03 11.51
CA SER A 89 18.23 25.16 11.75
C SER A 89 17.52 26.52 11.84
N ARG A 90 16.24 26.63 11.46
CA ARG A 90 15.50 27.91 11.48
C ARG A 90 14.34 27.97 12.48
N ILE A 91 13.96 26.86 13.12
CA ILE A 91 12.75 26.80 13.94
C ILE A 91 13.04 26.08 15.27
N GLY A 92 13.77 26.77 16.14
CA GLY A 92 13.73 26.60 17.60
C GLY A 92 13.74 25.19 18.18
N GLY A 93 14.93 24.62 18.37
CA GLY A 93 15.23 23.63 19.42
C GLY A 93 14.68 22.21 19.25
N PRO A 94 15.09 21.27 20.13
CA PRO A 94 14.67 19.87 20.10
C PRO A 94 13.21 19.74 20.56
N GLY A 95 12.26 20.00 19.67
CA GLY A 95 10.83 19.78 19.89
C GLY A 95 10.38 18.40 19.38
N ASN A 96 9.38 17.81 20.04
CA ASN A 96 8.70 16.63 19.52
C ASN A 96 8.04 16.96 18.18
N ILE A 97 8.39 16.22 17.13
CA ILE A 97 7.72 16.29 15.83
C ILE A 97 6.70 15.17 15.78
N ASN A 98 5.47 15.55 15.51
CA ASN A 98 4.45 14.59 15.16
C ASN A 98 4.51 14.34 13.65
N VAL A 99 4.63 13.07 13.27
CA VAL A 99 4.64 12.64 11.87
C VAL A 99 3.32 11.93 11.60
N LEU A 100 2.60 12.39 10.58
CA LEU A 100 1.35 11.81 10.11
C LEU A 100 1.53 11.38 8.64
N CYS A 101 1.38 10.10 8.35
CA CYS A 101 1.34 9.60 6.98
C CYS A 101 -0.09 9.59 6.47
N ILE A 102 -0.35 10.19 5.31
CA ILE A 102 -1.69 10.20 4.71
C ILE A 102 -1.93 8.86 3.98
N PRO A 103 -2.86 8.02 4.45
CA PRO A 103 -3.07 6.69 3.87
C PRO A 103 -3.44 6.76 2.39
N GLY A 104 -2.77 5.97 1.57
CA GLY A 104 -3.08 5.85 0.14
C GLY A 104 -2.40 6.91 -0.72
N THR A 105 -1.50 7.70 -0.13
CA THR A 105 -0.69 8.71 -0.82
C THR A 105 0.78 8.55 -0.44
N GLY A 106 1.67 9.22 -1.17
CA GLY A 106 3.06 9.41 -0.77
C GLY A 106 3.26 10.52 0.26
N LEU A 107 2.18 11.15 0.75
CA LEU A 107 2.28 12.37 1.54
C LEU A 107 2.57 12.08 3.01
N ILE A 108 3.54 12.80 3.55
CA ILE A 108 3.91 12.80 4.97
C ILE A 108 3.70 14.23 5.47
N VAL A 109 2.96 14.39 6.56
CA VAL A 109 2.76 15.67 7.23
C VAL A 109 3.56 15.67 8.52
N THR A 110 4.42 16.66 8.68
CA THR A 110 5.18 16.86 9.93
C THR A 110 4.63 18.08 10.63
N ILE A 111 4.24 17.91 11.89
CA ILE A 111 3.64 18.94 12.74
C ILE A 111 4.54 19.20 13.94
N SER A 112 4.85 20.47 14.15
CA SER A 112 5.57 21.01 15.29
C SER A 112 4.75 22.18 15.86
N PRO A 113 4.98 22.66 17.10
CA PRO A 113 4.17 23.73 17.68
C PRO A 113 4.04 25.00 16.81
N ASN A 114 5.05 25.30 15.99
CA ASN A 114 5.13 26.54 15.21
C ASN A 114 5.13 26.34 13.68
N TYR A 115 5.05 25.09 13.18
CA TYR A 115 4.99 24.84 11.75
C TYR A 115 4.33 23.51 11.40
N PHE A 116 3.75 23.46 10.21
CA PHE A 116 3.39 22.23 9.54
C PHE A 116 4.08 22.20 8.18
N ALA A 117 4.56 21.03 7.76
CA ALA A 117 5.11 20.82 6.43
C ALA A 117 4.50 19.55 5.84
N CYS A 118 4.27 19.57 4.53
CA CYS A 118 3.80 18.42 3.77
C CYS A 118 4.90 18.01 2.80
N TRP A 119 5.31 16.76 2.88
CA TRP A 119 6.37 16.16 2.09
C TRP A 119 5.73 15.16 1.14
N ASP A 120 6.09 15.20 -0.13
CA ASP A 120 5.75 14.11 -1.05
C ASP A 120 6.90 13.10 -1.07
N ALA A 121 6.73 12.00 -0.34
CA ALA A 121 7.69 10.92 -0.38
C ALA A 121 7.80 10.34 -1.79
N ALA A 122 6.77 10.43 -2.65
CA ALA A 122 6.84 9.90 -4.01
C ALA A 122 7.88 10.63 -4.89
N TRP A 123 8.19 11.91 -4.60
CA TRP A 123 9.08 12.74 -5.42
C TRP A 123 10.57 12.40 -5.24
N GLU A 124 11.01 11.98 -4.05
CA GLU A 124 12.41 11.57 -3.80
C GLU A 124 12.78 10.21 -4.45
N PHE A 125 11.86 9.62 -5.23
CA PHE A 125 12.05 8.31 -5.85
C PHE A 125 12.21 8.35 -7.38
N PHE A 126 12.17 9.54 -8.01
CA PHE A 126 12.36 9.75 -9.45
C PHE A 126 13.65 10.50 -9.84
N THR A 127 14.51 10.81 -8.88
CA THR A 127 15.89 11.28 -9.07
C THR A 127 16.87 10.23 -8.55
#